data_AF-A0A0E0G6C2-F1
#
_entry.id   AF-A0A0E0G6C2-F1
#
_cell.length_a   1.000
_cell.length_b   1.000
_cell.length_c   1.000
_cell.angle_alpha   90.00
_cell.angle_beta   90.00
_cell.angle_gamma   90.00
#
_symmetry.space_group_name_H-M   'P 1'
#
loop_
_entity.id
_entity.type
_entity.pdbx_description
1 polymer ?
#
loop_
_entity_poly.entity_id
_entity_poly.type
_entity_poly.pdbx_seq_one_letter_code
_entity_poly.pdbx_strand_id
1 'polypeptide(L)'
;MRYSSIFNLQAIVPCPYDAGSVIPLWKQVDYFREYKRRLAAHLGAAEAEAVVSDAVYAISMGTNDFIENYFAGTTRRYLQFGVGEYTDFLVGLARGLLVELYGLGARKVAFTGLAAAGCLPLVRARRMMFCAEEYNAAARAFNGALRGMIAELADGLPGAQLRFADAEVGCCGTGTYEMGYTCSAWDARTCRDADRYVFWDAVHPTERANRIIAEYLFNTTFSHFL
;
A
#
# COMPACT_ATOMS: atom_id res chain seq x y z
N MET A 1 -13.57 20.81 -8.07
CA MET A 1 -12.90 19.66 -7.43
C MET A 1 -13.71 19.27 -6.21
N ARG A 2 -14.42 18.13 -6.21
CA ARG A 2 -14.97 17.58 -4.96
C ARG A 2 -13.76 17.20 -4.11
N TYR A 3 -13.69 17.63 -2.86
CA TYR A 3 -12.63 17.25 -1.94
C TYR A 3 -12.61 15.72 -1.83
N SER A 4 -11.69 15.06 -2.54
CA SER A 4 -11.45 13.64 -2.34
C SER A 4 -10.72 13.51 -1.01
N SER A 5 -11.45 13.23 0.06
CA SER A 5 -10.85 12.90 1.34
C SER A 5 -10.06 11.59 1.18
N ILE A 6 -8.75 11.65 1.41
CA ILE A 6 -7.88 10.47 1.44
C ILE A 6 -7.57 10.15 2.90
N PHE A 7 -7.98 8.97 3.37
CA PHE A 7 -7.56 8.44 4.66
C PHE A 7 -6.35 7.53 4.46
N ASN A 8 -5.20 7.91 5.02
CA ASN A 8 -3.98 7.11 4.96
C ASN A 8 -3.85 6.29 6.26
N LEU A 9 -3.86 4.97 6.13
CA LEU A 9 -3.69 4.04 7.26
C LEU A 9 -2.36 3.30 7.08
N GLN A 10 -1.51 3.37 8.09
CA GLN A 10 -0.22 2.68 8.12
C GLN A 10 -0.24 1.56 9.15
N ALA A 11 -0.30 0.29 8.74
CA ALA A 11 -0.25 -0.76 9.76
C ALA A 11 1.15 -0.91 10.33
N ILE A 12 1.24 -0.89 11.65
CA ILE A 12 2.44 -1.23 12.38
C ILE A 12 2.03 -2.21 13.46
N VAL A 13 2.56 -3.44 13.38
CA VAL A 13 2.47 -4.36 14.51
C VAL A 13 3.35 -3.77 15.62
N PRO A 14 2.77 -3.35 16.76
CA PRO A 14 3.54 -2.62 17.77
C PRO A 14 4.69 -3.47 18.30
N CYS A 15 5.88 -2.87 18.33
CA CYS A 15 7.05 -3.43 18.98
C CYS A 15 6.89 -3.32 20.51
N PRO A 16 7.16 -4.38 21.30
CA PRO A 16 7.13 -4.28 22.76
C PRO A 16 8.19 -3.32 23.34
N TYR A 17 9.18 -2.92 22.53
CA TYR A 17 10.37 -2.19 22.97
C TYR A 17 10.65 -0.90 22.18
N ASP A 18 9.71 -0.38 21.39
CA ASP A 18 9.95 0.88 20.68
C ASP A 18 9.90 2.08 21.62
N ALA A 19 11.00 2.84 21.64
CA ALA A 19 11.17 4.13 22.30
C ALA A 19 10.54 5.30 21.50
N GLY A 20 9.58 5.02 20.61
CA GLY A 20 8.89 6.01 19.78
C GLY A 20 7.38 5.72 19.71
N SER A 21 6.57 6.76 19.84
CA SER A 21 5.09 6.69 19.86
C SER A 21 4.50 6.35 18.49
N VAL A 22 4.69 5.11 18.05
CA VAL A 22 4.09 4.61 16.82
C VAL A 22 2.62 4.25 17.05
N ILE A 23 1.73 4.72 16.17
CA ILE A 23 0.29 4.47 16.29
C ILE A 23 -0.03 3.10 15.67
N PRO A 24 -0.41 2.08 16.46
CA PRO A 24 -0.72 0.76 15.93
C PRO A 24 -2.02 0.76 15.13
N LEU A 25 -2.20 -0.26 14.29
CA LEU A 25 -3.32 -0.33 13.35
C LEU A 25 -4.69 -0.18 14.02
N TRP A 26 -4.93 -0.93 15.11
CA TRP A 26 -6.18 -0.86 15.87
C TRP A 26 -6.47 0.57 16.37
N LYS A 27 -5.43 1.32 16.75
CA LYS A 27 -5.58 2.68 17.25
C LYS A 27 -5.94 3.66 16.13
N GLN A 28 -5.46 3.41 14.91
CA GLN A 28 -5.86 4.20 13.76
C GLN A 28 -7.34 4.00 13.42
N VAL A 29 -7.85 2.78 13.56
CA VAL A 29 -9.29 2.50 13.42
C VAL A 29 -10.09 3.21 14.52
N ASP A 30 -9.62 3.22 15.76
CA ASP A 30 -10.27 3.99 16.84
C ASP A 30 -10.31 5.49 16.55
N TYR A 31 -9.23 6.04 16.02
CA TYR A 31 -9.21 7.45 15.59
C TYR A 31 -10.18 7.70 14.44
N PHE A 32 -10.32 6.76 13.51
CA PHE A 32 -11.30 6.88 12.44
C PHE A 32 -12.75 6.81 12.96
N ARG A 33 -13.05 5.95 13.92
CA ARG A 33 -14.37 5.92 14.60
C ARG A 33 -14.68 7.25 15.27
N GLU A 34 -13.71 7.79 16.00
CA GLU A 34 -13.88 9.08 16.69
C GLU A 34 -14.05 10.23 15.68
N TYR A 35 -13.28 10.22 14.58
CA TYR A 35 -13.47 11.16 13.48
C TYR A 35 -14.89 11.08 12.91
N LYS A 36 -15.38 9.86 12.60
CA LYS A 36 -16.73 9.66 12.07
C LYS A 36 -17.80 10.19 13.04
N ARG A 37 -17.64 9.96 14.34
CA ARG A 37 -18.55 10.48 15.39
C ARG A 37 -18.57 12.01 15.40
N ARG A 38 -17.40 12.65 15.36
CA ARG A 38 -17.28 14.12 15.31
C ARG A 38 -17.86 14.70 14.02
N LEU A 39 -17.62 14.04 12.90
CA LEU A 39 -18.15 14.43 11.60
C LEU A 39 -19.69 14.41 11.61
N ALA A 40 -20.29 13.34 12.15
CA ALA A 40 -21.74 13.23 12.29
C ALA A 40 -22.33 14.28 13.24
N ALA A 41 -21.61 14.63 14.32
CA ALA A 41 -22.03 15.71 15.22
C ALA A 41 -22.00 17.09 14.57
N HIS A 42 -21.14 17.30 13.57
CA HIS A 42 -20.97 18.58 12.89
C HIS A 42 -21.88 18.72 11.65
N LEU A 43 -21.98 17.69 10.82
CA LEU A 43 -22.69 17.73 9.53
C LEU A 43 -24.05 17.03 9.56
N GLY A 44 -24.36 16.29 10.62
CA GLY A 44 -25.48 15.35 10.66
C GLY A 44 -25.10 13.97 10.12
N ALA A 45 -25.88 12.96 10.51
CA ALA A 45 -25.56 11.56 10.23
C ALA A 45 -25.52 11.22 8.74
N ALA A 46 -26.52 11.67 7.96
CA ALA A 46 -26.61 11.35 6.54
C ALA A 46 -25.43 11.92 5.73
N GLU A 47 -25.07 13.18 5.98
CA GLU A 47 -23.96 13.83 5.29
C GLU A 47 -22.62 13.21 5.69
N ALA A 48 -22.44 12.86 6.97
CA ALA A 48 -21.23 12.18 7.43
C ALA A 48 -21.04 10.80 6.79
N GLU A 49 -22.12 10.01 6.62
CA GLU A 49 -22.07 8.73 5.90
C GLU A 49 -21.75 8.94 4.41
N ALA A 50 -22.28 9.99 3.78
CA ALA A 50 -21.94 10.32 2.39
C ALA A 50 -20.45 10.64 2.24
N VAL A 51 -19.88 11.45 3.14
CA VAL A 51 -18.44 11.76 3.15
C VAL A 51 -17.59 10.50 3.35
N VAL A 52 -17.96 9.65 4.30
CA VAL A 52 -17.24 8.40 4.61
C VAL A 52 -17.29 7.42 3.44
N SER A 53 -18.45 7.25 2.81
CA SER A 53 -18.61 6.33 1.67
C SER A 53 -17.95 6.84 0.38
N ASP A 54 -17.91 8.16 0.15
CA ASP A 54 -17.30 8.74 -1.05
C ASP A 54 -15.77 8.87 -0.95
N ALA A 55 -15.22 8.86 0.26
CA ALA A 55 -13.78 8.96 0.52
C ALA A 55 -12.98 7.77 -0.03
N VAL A 56 -11.69 8.03 -0.28
CA VAL A 56 -10.71 7.00 -0.67
C VAL A 56 -9.84 6.66 0.52
N TYR A 57 -9.68 5.37 0.79
CA TYR A 57 -8.85 4.85 1.88
C TYR A 57 -7.60 4.24 1.28
N ALA A 58 -6.46 4.90 1.48
CA ALA A 58 -5.15 4.39 1.08
C ALA A 58 -4.52 3.65 2.27
N ILE A 59 -4.23 2.36 2.09
CA ILE A 59 -3.67 1.50 3.13
C ILE A 59 -2.27 1.08 2.72
N SER A 60 -1.30 1.41 3.56
CA SER A 60 0.10 1.00 3.41
C SER A 60 0.50 0.16 4.62
N MET A 61 0.94 -1.07 4.39
CA MET A 61 1.31 -1.98 5.48
C MET A 61 2.39 -2.95 5.05
N GLY A 62 3.16 -3.46 6.02
CA GLY A 62 4.17 -4.49 5.79
C GLY A 62 5.61 -3.99 5.79
N THR A 63 5.90 -2.73 5.44
CA THR A 63 7.30 -2.24 5.33
C THR A 63 8.03 -2.33 6.67
N ASN A 64 7.43 -1.79 7.74
CA ASN A 64 8.00 -1.85 9.08
C ASN A 64 7.96 -3.29 9.64
N ASP A 65 6.93 -4.04 9.29
CA ASP A 65 6.75 -5.42 9.76
C ASP A 65 7.85 -6.35 9.23
N PHE A 66 8.19 -6.26 7.94
CA PHE A 66 9.31 -7.02 7.40
C PHE A 66 10.66 -6.44 7.81
N ILE A 67 10.89 -5.13 7.65
CA ILE A 67 12.22 -4.54 7.87
C ILE A 67 12.61 -4.55 9.35
N GLU A 68 11.78 -3.96 10.20
CA GLU A 68 12.13 -3.76 11.61
C GLU A 68 11.74 -4.99 12.44
N ASN A 69 10.47 -5.41 12.36
CA ASN A 69 9.94 -6.44 13.25
C ASN A 69 10.49 -7.85 12.94
N TYR A 70 10.56 -8.21 11.66
CA TYR A 70 10.99 -9.54 11.24
C TYR A 70 12.49 -9.63 11.00
N PHE A 71 13.03 -8.92 10.00
CA PHE A 71 14.42 -9.11 9.56
C PHE A 71 15.47 -8.39 10.42
N ALA A 72 15.19 -7.20 10.95
CA ALA A 72 16.08 -6.55 11.92
C ALA A 72 15.97 -7.16 13.33
N GLY A 73 14.94 -7.99 13.56
CA GLY A 73 14.80 -8.79 14.77
C GLY A 73 14.35 -8.02 16.01
N THR A 74 13.84 -6.79 15.89
CA THR A 74 13.46 -5.94 17.02
C THR A 74 12.40 -6.58 17.92
N THR A 75 11.48 -7.35 17.32
CA THR A 75 10.36 -8.00 18.02
C THR A 75 10.47 -9.53 18.09
N ARG A 76 11.59 -10.10 17.62
CA ARG A 76 11.84 -11.55 17.57
C ARG A 76 10.77 -12.35 16.79
N ARG A 77 10.07 -11.73 15.84
CA ARG A 77 9.04 -12.41 15.03
C ARG A 77 9.60 -13.56 14.21
N TYR A 78 10.87 -13.46 13.80
CA TYR A 78 11.60 -14.54 13.12
C TYR A 78 11.74 -15.84 13.96
N LEU A 79 11.54 -15.80 15.29
CA LEU A 79 11.51 -16.99 16.14
C LEU A 79 10.12 -17.63 16.24
N GLN A 80 9.07 -16.88 15.89
CA GLN A 80 7.67 -17.30 16.01
C GLN A 80 7.10 -17.79 14.69
N PHE A 81 7.62 -17.27 13.57
CA PHE A 81 7.07 -17.48 12.24
C PHE A 81 8.20 -17.68 11.21
N GLY A 82 8.00 -18.60 10.27
CA GLY A 82 8.63 -18.52 8.97
C GLY A 82 8.11 -17.31 8.16
N VAL A 83 8.84 -16.90 7.12
CA VAL A 83 8.47 -15.71 6.30
C VAL A 83 7.08 -15.86 5.70
N GLY A 84 6.73 -17.07 5.23
CA GLY A 84 5.39 -17.37 4.69
C GLY A 84 4.30 -17.24 5.75
N GLU A 85 4.48 -17.85 6.92
CA GLU A 85 3.51 -17.76 8.04
C GLU A 85 3.33 -16.32 8.53
N TYR A 86 4.42 -15.54 8.55
CA TYR A 86 4.34 -14.12 8.90
C TYR A 86 3.62 -13.31 7.83
N THR A 87 3.81 -13.64 6.55
CA THR A 87 3.07 -13.05 5.43
C THR A 87 1.58 -13.30 5.59
N ASP A 88 1.18 -14.55 5.87
CA ASP A 88 -0.22 -14.93 6.08
C ASP A 88 -0.83 -14.20 7.29
N PHE A 89 -0.05 -14.08 8.38
CA PHE A 89 -0.45 -13.31 9.55
C PHE A 89 -0.75 -11.84 9.21
N LEU A 90 0.15 -11.17 8.48
CA LEU A 90 -0.04 -9.78 8.08
C LEU A 90 -1.22 -9.60 7.11
N VAL A 91 -1.41 -10.52 6.15
CA VAL A 91 -2.56 -10.50 5.23
C VAL A 91 -3.87 -10.75 5.98
N GLY A 92 -3.86 -11.58 7.02
CA GLY A 92 -5.00 -11.75 7.93
C GLY A 92 -5.39 -10.44 8.64
N LEU A 93 -4.40 -9.68 9.13
CA LEU A 93 -4.63 -8.35 9.68
C LEU A 93 -5.17 -7.37 8.64
N ALA A 94 -4.64 -7.41 7.41
CA ALA A 94 -5.11 -6.61 6.28
C ALA A 94 -6.58 -6.89 5.95
N ARG A 95 -6.96 -8.16 5.90
CA ARG A 95 -8.35 -8.61 5.70
C ARG A 95 -9.26 -8.08 6.80
N GLY A 96 -8.87 -8.26 8.06
CA GLY A 96 -9.64 -7.78 9.21
C GLY A 96 -9.89 -6.28 9.16
N LEU A 97 -8.84 -5.50 8.90
CA LEU A 97 -8.93 -4.05 8.71
C LEU A 97 -9.89 -3.66 7.59
N LEU A 98 -9.79 -4.30 6.42
CA LEU A 98 -10.66 -3.98 5.29
C LEU A 98 -12.14 -4.22 5.63
N VAL A 99 -12.45 -5.34 6.26
CA VAL A 99 -13.81 -5.68 6.70
C VAL A 99 -14.31 -4.69 7.74
N GLU A 100 -13.46 -4.29 8.69
CA GLU A 100 -13.80 -3.32 9.73
C GLU A 100 -14.08 -1.93 9.16
N LEU A 101 -13.23 -1.43 8.26
CA LEU A 101 -13.44 -0.16 7.56
C LEU A 101 -14.71 -0.19 6.70
N TYR A 102 -14.96 -1.30 6.00
CA TYR A 102 -16.18 -1.49 5.22
C TYR A 102 -17.43 -1.42 6.11
N GLY A 103 -17.39 -2.07 7.27
CA GLY A 103 -18.45 -1.99 8.30
C GLY A 103 -18.64 -0.58 8.85
N LEU A 104 -17.59 0.23 8.87
CA LEU A 104 -17.65 1.65 9.23
C LEU A 104 -18.10 2.57 8.08
N GLY A 105 -18.42 2.02 6.89
CA GLY A 105 -18.99 2.76 5.76
C GLY A 105 -18.00 3.03 4.62
N ALA A 106 -16.73 2.63 4.74
CA ALA A 106 -15.76 2.78 3.66
C ALA A 106 -16.20 1.98 2.43
N ARG A 107 -16.10 2.59 1.25
CA ARG A 107 -16.41 1.90 -0.03
C ARG A 107 -15.28 1.91 -1.02
N LYS A 108 -14.37 2.89 -1.02
CA LYS A 108 -13.25 2.94 -1.97
C LYS A 108 -11.94 2.72 -1.25
N VAL A 109 -11.38 1.51 -1.32
CA VAL A 109 -10.18 1.14 -0.56
C VAL A 109 -9.09 0.69 -1.53
N ALA A 110 -7.90 1.27 -1.38
CA ALA A 110 -6.72 0.93 -2.15
C ALA A 110 -5.59 0.51 -1.21
N PHE A 111 -5.03 -0.67 -1.45
CA PHE A 111 -3.77 -1.07 -0.82
C PHE A 111 -2.59 -0.70 -1.69
N THR A 112 -1.55 -0.13 -1.09
CA THR A 112 -0.25 0.05 -1.74
C THR A 112 0.59 -1.19 -1.52
N GLY A 113 1.09 -1.80 -2.60
CA GLY A 113 2.07 -2.87 -2.52
C GLY A 113 3.38 -2.39 -1.90
N LEU A 114 4.12 -3.32 -1.32
CA LEU A 114 5.49 -3.10 -0.89
C LEU A 114 6.37 -2.91 -2.11
N ALA A 115 7.10 -1.80 -2.19
CA ALA A 115 8.19 -1.67 -3.15
C ALA A 115 9.33 -2.65 -2.81
N ALA A 116 10.38 -2.69 -3.64
CA ALA A 116 11.58 -3.51 -3.41
C ALA A 116 12.31 -3.11 -2.11
N ALA A 117 11.82 -3.61 -0.97
CA ALA A 117 12.23 -3.20 0.36
C ALA A 117 13.72 -3.45 0.62
N GLY A 118 14.28 -4.50 0.01
CA GLY A 118 15.70 -4.83 0.07
C GLY A 118 16.60 -3.77 -0.55
N CYS A 119 16.06 -2.94 -1.44
CA CYS A 119 16.78 -1.85 -2.10
C CYS A 119 16.57 -0.48 -1.44
N LEU A 120 15.82 -0.40 -0.34
CA LEU A 120 15.67 0.86 0.40
C LEU A 120 17.02 1.33 0.97
N PRO A 121 17.26 2.65 1.06
CA PRO A 121 18.54 3.20 1.53
C PRO A 121 19.00 2.61 2.86
N LEU A 122 18.09 2.42 3.82
CA LEU A 122 18.39 1.84 5.13
C LEU A 122 18.91 0.39 5.03
N VAL A 123 18.25 -0.45 4.22
CA VAL A 123 18.63 -1.86 4.07
C VAL A 123 19.96 -1.98 3.33
N ARG A 124 20.15 -1.19 2.26
CA ARG A 124 21.40 -1.13 1.51
C ARG A 124 22.57 -0.65 2.36
N ALA A 125 22.37 0.37 3.19
CA ALA A 125 23.41 0.84 4.12
C ALA A 125 23.88 -0.25 5.09
N ARG A 126 22.97 -1.14 5.52
CA ARG A 126 23.29 -2.31 6.36
C ARG A 126 23.89 -3.50 5.57
N ARG A 127 23.87 -3.45 4.23
CA ARG A 127 24.29 -4.53 3.32
C ARG A 127 25.36 -4.08 2.32
N MET A 128 26.27 -3.22 2.75
CA MET A 128 27.39 -2.71 1.91
C MET A 128 26.92 -2.16 0.55
N MET A 129 25.79 -1.44 0.56
CA MET A 129 25.12 -0.84 -0.60
C MET A 129 24.44 -1.81 -1.57
N PHE A 130 24.45 -3.13 -1.31
CA PHE A 130 23.71 -4.13 -2.07
C PHE A 130 22.26 -4.25 -1.64
N CYS A 131 21.38 -4.62 -2.57
CA CYS A 131 20.01 -4.99 -2.23
C CYS A 131 19.97 -6.35 -1.51
N ALA A 132 19.05 -6.51 -0.55
CA ALA A 132 18.80 -7.77 0.12
C ALA A 132 17.64 -8.52 -0.56
N GLU A 133 17.95 -9.60 -1.29
CA GLU A 133 16.95 -10.30 -2.09
C GLU A 133 15.91 -11.03 -1.25
N GLU A 134 16.26 -11.45 -0.03
CA GLU A 134 15.31 -12.05 0.89
C GLU A 134 14.20 -11.08 1.32
N TYR A 135 14.47 -9.76 1.34
CA TYR A 135 13.46 -8.73 1.62
C TYR A 135 12.57 -8.50 0.41
N ASN A 136 13.15 -8.46 -0.80
CA ASN A 136 12.40 -8.30 -2.04
C ASN A 136 11.50 -9.53 -2.29
N ALA A 137 12.00 -10.74 -2.03
CA ALA A 137 11.20 -11.95 -2.14
C ALA A 137 9.99 -11.94 -1.18
N ALA A 138 10.18 -11.47 0.06
CA ALA A 138 9.09 -11.29 1.01
C ALA A 138 8.08 -10.22 0.53
N ALA A 139 8.56 -9.10 -0.04
CA ALA A 139 7.71 -8.07 -0.62
C ALA A 139 6.84 -8.62 -1.77
N ARG A 140 7.42 -9.35 -2.73
CA ARG A 140 6.68 -10.01 -3.81
C ARG A 140 5.64 -10.98 -3.30
N ALA A 141 6.00 -11.83 -2.33
CA ALA A 141 5.08 -12.80 -1.74
C ALA A 141 3.90 -12.11 -1.05
N PHE A 142 4.17 -11.09 -0.23
CA PHE A 142 3.14 -10.30 0.43
C PHE A 142 2.24 -9.57 -0.56
N ASN A 143 2.80 -8.95 -1.60
CA ASN A 143 2.04 -8.30 -2.67
C ASN A 143 1.12 -9.28 -3.40
N GLY A 144 1.62 -10.48 -3.73
CA GLY A 144 0.83 -11.56 -4.31
C GLY A 144 -0.35 -11.97 -3.44
N ALA A 145 -0.08 -12.24 -2.16
CA ALA A 145 -1.10 -12.63 -1.19
C ALA A 145 -2.14 -11.52 -0.95
N LEU A 146 -1.72 -10.26 -0.91
CA LEU A 146 -2.63 -9.12 -0.76
C LEU A 146 -3.54 -8.95 -1.97
N ARG A 147 -3.03 -9.13 -3.20
CA ARG A 147 -3.86 -9.15 -4.42
C ARG A 147 -4.89 -10.29 -4.37
N GLY A 148 -4.48 -11.48 -3.94
CA GLY A 148 -5.38 -12.61 -3.75
C GLY A 148 -6.50 -12.30 -2.77
N MET A 149 -6.17 -11.79 -1.59
CA MET A 149 -7.13 -11.38 -0.56
C MET A 149 -8.13 -10.32 -1.06
N ILE A 150 -7.64 -9.32 -1.81
CA ILE A 150 -8.50 -8.30 -2.41
C ILE A 150 -9.45 -8.89 -3.44
N ALA A 151 -8.97 -9.80 -4.29
CA ALA A 151 -9.80 -10.47 -5.29
C ALA A 151 -10.89 -11.33 -4.64
N GLU A 152 -10.55 -12.07 -3.59
CA GLU A 152 -11.53 -12.87 -2.82
C GLU A 152 -12.61 -12.01 -2.16
N LEU A 153 -12.24 -10.85 -1.60
CA LEU A 153 -13.19 -9.97 -0.92
C LEU A 153 -14.02 -9.12 -1.88
N ALA A 154 -13.58 -8.93 -3.12
CA ALA A 154 -14.30 -8.13 -4.11
C ALA A 154 -15.72 -8.65 -4.34
N ASP A 155 -15.91 -9.98 -4.32
CA ASP A 155 -17.22 -10.61 -4.50
C ASP A 155 -18.09 -10.56 -3.22
N GLY A 156 -17.44 -10.51 -2.05
CA GLY A 156 -18.11 -10.57 -0.74
C GLY A 156 -18.51 -9.21 -0.15
N LEU A 157 -18.09 -8.09 -0.77
CA LEU A 157 -18.32 -6.73 -0.26
C LEU A 157 -19.09 -5.87 -1.29
N PRO A 158 -20.43 -5.97 -1.35
CA PRO A 158 -21.24 -5.27 -2.32
C PRO A 158 -21.02 -3.75 -2.31
N GLY A 159 -20.78 -3.18 -3.49
CA GLY A 159 -20.55 -1.74 -3.66
C GLY A 159 -19.18 -1.26 -3.18
N ALA A 160 -18.30 -2.15 -2.72
CA ALA A 160 -16.91 -1.81 -2.47
C ALA A 160 -16.11 -1.77 -3.78
N GLN A 161 -15.28 -0.74 -3.92
CA GLN A 161 -14.26 -0.61 -4.95
C GLN A 161 -12.91 -0.87 -4.29
N LEU A 162 -12.42 -2.09 -4.46
CA LEU A 162 -11.12 -2.50 -3.95
C LEU A 162 -10.06 -2.39 -5.04
N ARG A 163 -8.92 -1.81 -4.72
CA ARG A 163 -7.80 -1.61 -5.65
C ARG A 163 -6.48 -1.99 -4.99
N PHE A 164 -5.55 -2.40 -5.83
CA PHE A 164 -4.15 -2.63 -5.45
C PHE A 164 -3.28 -1.80 -6.39
N ALA A 165 -2.40 -0.99 -5.79
CA ALA A 165 -1.41 -0.19 -6.49
C ALA A 165 -0.04 -0.87 -6.38
N ASP A 166 0.52 -1.27 -7.52
CA ASP A 166 1.79 -1.96 -7.61
C ASP A 166 2.95 -0.96 -7.70
N ALA A 167 3.91 -1.09 -6.80
CA ALA A 167 5.09 -0.25 -6.74
C ALA A 167 6.40 -1.07 -6.86
N GLU A 168 6.29 -2.37 -7.15
CA GLU A 168 7.43 -3.28 -7.13
C GLU A 168 7.84 -3.74 -8.53
N VAL A 169 6.86 -4.07 -9.38
CA VAL A 169 7.09 -4.56 -10.73
C VAL A 169 6.49 -3.62 -11.76
N GLY A 170 7.02 -3.67 -12.98
CA GLY A 170 6.43 -3.00 -14.13
C GLY A 170 5.15 -3.69 -14.62
N CYS A 171 4.31 -2.93 -15.34
CA CYS A 171 3.15 -3.47 -16.06
C CYS A 171 3.55 -4.40 -17.22
N CYS A 172 4.69 -4.15 -17.86
CA CYS A 172 5.09 -4.80 -19.10
C CYS A 172 5.84 -6.12 -18.90
N GLY A 173 5.44 -7.16 -19.63
CA GLY A 173 6.09 -8.47 -19.54
C GLY A 173 6.00 -9.05 -18.13
N THR A 174 7.10 -9.55 -17.59
CA THR A 174 7.19 -9.92 -16.17
C THR A 174 7.33 -8.71 -15.24
N GLY A 175 7.64 -7.54 -15.78
CA GLY A 175 7.83 -6.30 -15.04
C GLY A 175 9.17 -6.22 -14.30
N THR A 176 10.09 -7.17 -14.53
CA THR A 176 11.32 -7.30 -13.73
C THR A 176 12.60 -7.04 -14.51
N TYR A 177 12.60 -7.22 -15.83
CA TYR A 177 13.78 -7.00 -16.68
C TYR A 177 13.44 -6.40 -18.05
N GLU A 178 12.17 -6.47 -18.47
CA GLU A 178 11.73 -5.99 -19.76
C GLU A 178 11.77 -4.47 -19.82
N MET A 179 12.35 -3.94 -20.90
CA MET A 179 12.40 -2.51 -21.22
C MET A 179 12.71 -2.34 -22.71
N GLY A 180 12.29 -1.22 -23.29
CA GLY A 180 12.52 -0.95 -24.71
C GLY A 180 11.99 -2.07 -25.61
N TYR A 181 12.85 -2.66 -26.44
CA TYR A 181 12.44 -3.68 -27.42
C TYR A 181 12.00 -5.03 -26.80
N THR A 182 12.39 -5.33 -25.55
CA THR A 182 11.93 -6.55 -24.85
C THR A 182 10.57 -6.36 -24.19
N CYS A 183 10.07 -5.12 -24.14
CA CYS A 183 8.76 -4.79 -23.63
C CYS A 183 7.77 -4.58 -24.78
N SER A 184 6.64 -5.29 -24.75
CA SER A 184 5.58 -5.17 -25.74
C SER A 184 4.22 -5.09 -25.05
N ALA A 185 3.40 -4.11 -25.46
CA ALA A 185 2.00 -4.02 -25.03
C ALA A 185 1.15 -5.23 -25.47
N TRP A 186 1.65 -6.02 -26.43
CA TRP A 186 0.98 -7.19 -26.98
C TRP A 186 1.41 -8.51 -26.33
N ASP A 187 2.40 -8.50 -25.43
CA ASP A 187 2.76 -9.69 -24.66
C ASP A 187 1.61 -10.08 -23.72
N ALA A 188 1.27 -11.37 -23.66
CA ALA A 188 0.17 -11.88 -22.83
C ALA A 188 0.37 -11.62 -21.32
N ARG A 189 1.60 -11.36 -20.88
CA ARG A 189 1.94 -11.01 -19.49
C ARG A 189 1.82 -9.51 -19.21
N THR A 190 1.76 -8.67 -20.24
CA THR A 190 1.57 -7.24 -20.05
C THR A 190 0.20 -6.95 -19.43
N CYS A 191 0.20 -6.09 -18.42
CA CYS A 191 -0.98 -5.81 -17.63
C CYS A 191 -2.08 -5.11 -18.47
N ARG A 192 -3.35 -5.31 -18.10
CA ARG A 192 -4.49 -4.70 -18.79
C ARG A 192 -4.74 -3.24 -18.42
N ASP A 193 -4.22 -2.80 -17.27
CA ASP A 193 -4.48 -1.49 -16.70
C ASP A 193 -3.20 -0.94 -16.04
N ALA A 194 -2.47 -0.13 -16.81
CA ALA A 194 -1.19 0.46 -16.38
C ALA A 194 -1.35 1.52 -15.28
N ASP A 195 -2.54 2.11 -15.10
CA ASP A 195 -2.78 3.12 -14.06
C ASP A 195 -2.67 2.53 -12.64
N ARG A 196 -2.65 1.19 -12.53
CA ARG A 196 -2.45 0.45 -11.28
C ARG A 196 -0.98 0.23 -10.93
N TYR A 197 -0.06 0.61 -11.79
CA TYR A 197 1.37 0.40 -11.63
C TYR A 197 2.11 1.74 -11.55
N VAL A 198 3.12 1.82 -10.69
CA VAL A 198 4.07 2.95 -10.68
C VAL A 198 4.95 2.89 -11.93
N PHE A 199 5.38 1.68 -12.32
CA PHE A 199 6.29 1.45 -13.43
C PHE A 199 5.59 0.81 -14.63
N TRP A 200 5.88 1.31 -15.83
CA TRP A 200 5.45 0.70 -17.08
C TRP A 200 6.31 -0.52 -17.41
N ASP A 201 7.63 -0.35 -17.36
CA ASP A 201 8.62 -1.40 -17.61
C ASP A 201 9.63 -1.46 -16.44
N ALA A 202 10.77 -2.11 -16.60
CA ALA A 202 11.74 -2.27 -15.51
C ALA A 202 12.36 -0.95 -15.00
N VAL A 203 12.22 0.18 -15.71
CA VAL A 203 12.87 1.44 -15.33
C VAL A 203 12.02 2.70 -15.54
N HIS A 204 11.04 2.68 -16.45
CA HIS A 204 10.23 3.83 -16.80
C HIS A 204 8.92 3.86 -16.00
N PRO A 205 8.54 5.02 -15.41
CA PRO A 205 7.23 5.18 -14.78
C PRO A 205 6.09 5.09 -15.80
N THR A 206 4.90 4.71 -15.34
CA THR A 206 3.68 4.78 -16.16
C THR A 206 3.32 6.22 -16.50
N GLU A 207 2.50 6.42 -17.54
CA GLU A 207 1.98 7.75 -17.89
C GLU A 207 1.28 8.40 -16.69
N ARG A 208 0.52 7.62 -15.91
CA ARG A 208 -0.14 8.08 -14.69
C ARG A 208 0.86 8.56 -13.64
N ALA A 209 1.91 7.80 -13.37
CA ALA A 209 2.96 8.18 -12.42
C ALA A 209 3.70 9.44 -12.88
N ASN A 210 4.05 9.52 -14.16
CA ASN A 210 4.70 10.71 -14.74
C ASN A 210 3.83 11.96 -14.64
N ARG A 211 2.51 11.85 -14.87
CA ARG A 211 1.59 12.99 -14.69
C ARG A 211 1.57 13.52 -13.26
N ILE A 212 1.55 12.63 -12.25
CA ILE A 212 1.59 13.03 -10.84
C ILE A 212 2.90 13.78 -10.53
N ILE A 213 4.03 13.24 -10.99
CA ILE A 213 5.35 13.87 -10.81
C ILE A 213 5.38 15.24 -11.50
N ALA A 214 4.91 15.33 -12.75
CA ALA A 214 4.86 16.58 -13.49
C ALA A 214 3.98 17.62 -12.79
N GLU A 215 2.76 17.27 -12.39
CA GLU A 215 1.85 18.17 -11.66
C GLU A 215 2.48 18.69 -10.36
N TYR A 216 3.14 17.81 -9.59
CA TYR A 216 3.88 18.21 -8.40
C TYR A 216 5.01 19.19 -8.73
N LEU A 217 5.85 18.87 -9.71
CA LEU A 217 6.99 19.72 -10.09
C LEU A 217 6.53 21.07 -10.66
N PHE A 218 5.47 21.11 -11.46
CA PHE A 218 4.90 22.36 -11.95
C PHE A 218 4.40 23.24 -10.82
N ASN A 219 3.73 22.68 -9.81
CA ASN A 219 3.18 23.46 -8.71
C ASN A 219 4.22 23.88 -7.67
N THR A 220 5.28 23.10 -7.47
CA THR A 220 6.25 23.32 -6.40
C THR A 220 7.57 23.91 -6.86
N THR A 221 8.03 23.57 -8.06
CA THR A 221 9.35 23.94 -8.57
C THR A 221 9.23 24.92 -9.71
N PHE A 222 8.47 24.57 -10.75
CA PHE A 222 8.38 25.41 -11.94
C PHE A 222 7.48 26.64 -11.76
N SER A 223 6.61 26.64 -10.76
CA SER A 223 5.87 27.83 -10.32
C SER A 223 6.78 28.97 -9.87
N HIS A 224 8.05 28.71 -9.53
CA HIS A 224 9.03 29.76 -9.26
C HIS A 224 9.59 30.44 -10.52
N PHE A 225 9.37 29.85 -11.70
CA PHE A 225 9.79 30.42 -13.00
C PHE A 225 8.64 31.09 -13.77
N LEU A 226 7.41 31.04 -13.25
CA LEU A 226 6.18 31.58 -13.85
C LEU A 226 5.60 32.71 -12.99
#